data_AF-A0A484ZD50-F1
#
_entry.id   AF-A0A484ZD50-F1
#
_cell.length_a   1.000
_cell.length_b   1.000
_cell.length_c   1.000
_cell.angle_alpha   90.00
_cell.angle_beta   90.00
_cell.angle_gamma   90.00
#
_symmetry.space_group_name_H-M   'P 1'
#
loop_
_entity.id
_entity.type
_entity.pdbx_description
1 polymer ?
#
loop_
_entity_poly.entity_id
_entity_poly.type
_entity_poly.pdbx_seq_one_letter_code
_entity_poly.pdbx_strand_id
1 'polypeptide(L)' 'MLERLGYAFNELDLGKREPVTDEEKLFVAVCRGEREPVTEAEKVWSKYIFRIRRPKRFHTLSGGKPQVDTVEDFNDSDD' A
#
# COMPACT_ATOMS: atom_id res chain seq x y z
N MET A 1 -14.90 0.09 9.70
CA MET A 1 -14.90 0.63 8.32
C MET A 1 -14.10 -0.24 7.37
N LEU A 2 -12.80 -0.47 7.63
CA LEU A 2 -11.96 -1.35 6.79
C LEU A 2 -12.47 -2.80 6.70
N GLU A 3 -13.08 -3.33 7.75
CA GLU A 3 -13.70 -4.67 7.73
C GLU A 3 -14.81 -4.82 6.69
N ARG A 4 -15.45 -3.71 6.28
CA ARG A 4 -16.54 -3.70 5.30
C ARG A 4 -16.07 -3.28 3.91
N LEU A 5 -15.22 -2.25 3.83
CA LEU A 5 -14.82 -1.62 2.57
C LEU A 5 -13.38 -1.93 2.13
N GLY A 6 -12.59 -2.58 2.98
CA GLY A 6 -11.16 -2.78 2.76
C GLY A 6 -10.85 -3.59 1.51
N TYR A 7 -11.69 -4.57 1.16
CA TYR A 7 -11.54 -5.35 -0.07
C TYR A 7 -11.67 -4.45 -1.31
N ALA A 8 -12.76 -3.68 -1.41
CA ALA A 8 -13.00 -2.77 -2.53
C ALA A 8 -11.92 -1.69 -2.65
N PHE A 9 -11.51 -1.09 -1.51
CA PHE A 9 -10.43 -0.11 -1.47
C PHE A 9 -9.09 -0.69 -1.92
N ASN A 10 -8.79 -1.93 -1.54
CA ASN A 10 -7.58 -2.60 -1.99
C ASN A 10 -7.59 -2.86 -3.49
N GLU A 11 -8.72 -3.30 -4.07
CA GLU A 11 -8.82 -3.50 -5.52
C GLU A 11 -8.69 -2.19 -6.30
N LEU A 12 -9.29 -1.10 -5.80
CA LEU A 12 -9.16 0.23 -6.40
C LEU A 12 -7.72 0.77 -6.28
N ASP A 13 -7.09 0.67 -5.11
CA ASP A 13 -5.70 1.13 -4.90
C ASP A 13 -4.73 0.36 -5.81
N LEU A 14 -4.89 -0.96 -5.91
CA LEU A 14 -4.09 -1.83 -6.79
C LEU A 14 -4.46 -1.71 -8.28
N GLY A 15 -5.53 -1.00 -8.64
CA GLY A 15 -6.00 -0.90 -10.03
C GLY A 15 -6.58 -2.19 -10.61
N LYS A 16 -6.97 -3.15 -9.76
CA LYS A 16 -7.65 -4.40 -10.18
C LYS A 16 -9.09 -4.16 -10.62
N ARG A 17 -9.68 -3.07 -10.12
CA ARG A 17 -11.02 -2.60 -10.42
C ARG A 17 -10.92 -1.16 -10.89
N GLU A 18 -11.70 -0.82 -11.92
CA GLU A 18 -11.86 0.57 -12.35
C GLU A 18 -12.83 1.33 -11.42
N PRO A 19 -12.54 2.60 -11.09
CA PRO A 19 -13.45 3.42 -10.30
C PRO A 19 -14.68 3.80 -11.13
N VAL A 20 -15.86 3.44 -10.64
CA VAL A 20 -17.14 3.66 -11.35
C VAL A 20 -17.79 4.94 -10.87
N THR A 21 -17.84 5.15 -9.55
CA THR A 21 -18.47 6.32 -8.95
C THR A 21 -17.49 7.47 -8.78
N ASP A 22 -18.00 8.69 -8.64
CA ASP A 22 -17.13 9.86 -8.42
C ASP A 22 -16.38 9.76 -7.08
N GLU A 23 -16.98 9.14 -6.07
CA GLU A 23 -16.32 8.82 -4.80
C GLU A 23 -15.12 7.89 -5.00
N GLU A 24 -15.25 6.86 -5.84
CA GLU A 24 -14.16 5.95 -6.15
C GLU A 24 -13.05 6.64 -6.96
N LYS A 25 -13.39 7.53 -7.89
CA LYS A 25 -12.40 8.32 -8.64
C LYS A 25 -11.61 9.22 -7.71
N LEU A 26 -12.29 9.91 -6.79
CA LEU A 26 -11.65 10.75 -5.77
C LEU A 26 -10.77 9.93 -4.83
N PHE A 27 -11.24 8.76 -4.43
CA PHE A 27 -10.45 7.83 -3.60
C PHE A 27 -9.18 7.35 -4.32
N VAL A 28 -9.28 7.03 -5.62
CA VAL A 28 -8.11 6.65 -6.43
C VAL A 28 -7.13 7.82 -6.52
N ALA A 29 -7.58 9.06 -6.75
CA ALA A 29 -6.71 10.24 -6.75
C ALA A 29 -5.97 10.42 -5.42
N VAL A 30 -6.63 10.13 -4.28
CA VAL A 30 -5.97 10.09 -2.96
C VAL A 30 -4.91 8.99 -2.89
N CYS A 31 -5.20 7.78 -3.39
CA CYS A 31 -4.24 6.68 -3.42
C CYS A 31 -3.01 6.95 -4.30
N ARG A 32 -3.15 7.82 -5.31
CA ARG A 32 -2.06 8.29 -6.17
C ARG A 32 -1.30 9.50 -5.63
N GLY A 33 -1.76 10.09 -4.53
CA GLY A 33 -1.14 11.29 -3.93
C GLY A 33 -1.45 12.59 -4.67
N GLU A 34 -2.43 12.59 -5.57
CA GLU A 34 -2.87 13.77 -6.32
C GLU A 34 -3.76 14.69 -5.47
N ARG A 35 -4.31 14.16 -4.38
CA ARG A 35 -5.20 14.85 -3.45
C ARG A 35 -5.02 14.35 -2.01
N GLU A 36 -5.19 15.24 -1.05
CA GLU A 36 -5.22 14.90 0.38
C GLU A 36 -6.53 14.17 0.79
N PRO A 37 -6.47 13.18 1.69
CA PRO A 37 -7.65 12.47 2.18
C PRO A 37 -8.58 13.40 3.00
N VAL A 38 -9.84 13.52 2.58
CA VAL A 38 -10.83 14.39 3.24
C VAL A 38 -11.86 13.59 4.02
N THR A 39 -12.36 12.52 3.43
CA THR A 39 -13.37 11.66 4.06
C THR A 39 -12.74 10.76 5.11
N GLU A 40 -13.53 10.30 6.08
CA GLU A 40 -13.05 9.35 7.09
C GLU A 40 -12.57 8.04 6.45
N ALA A 41 -13.21 7.62 5.35
CA ALA A 41 -12.81 6.44 4.59
C ALA A 41 -11.39 6.58 4.03
N GLU A 42 -11.12 7.69 3.34
CA GLU A 42 -9.84 8.02 2.73
C GLU A 42 -8.74 8.14 3.80
N LYS A 43 -9.01 8.81 4.93
CA LYS A 43 -8.04 8.96 6.03
C LYS A 43 -7.70 7.62 6.66
N VAL A 44 -8.71 6.79 6.93
CA VAL A 44 -8.51 5.47 7.53
C VAL A 44 -7.72 4.56 6.59
N TRP A 45 -8.02 4.58 5.29
CA TRP A 45 -7.25 3.83 4.29
C TRP A 45 -5.81 4.33 4.19
N SER A 46 -5.60 5.64 4.09
CA SER A 46 -4.26 6.25 4.02
C SER A 46 -3.41 5.87 5.23
N LYS A 47 -4.00 5.92 6.44
CA LYS A 47 -3.33 5.49 7.68
C LYS A 47 -2.99 4.00 7.67
N TYR A 48 -3.90 3.16 7.19
CA TYR A 48 -3.70 1.72 7.08
C TYR A 48 -2.55 1.39 6.12
N ILE A 49 -2.62 1.89 4.89
CA ILE A 49 -1.60 1.67 3.85
C ILE A 49 -0.24 2.16 4.33
N PHE A 50 -0.18 3.37 4.87
CA PHE A 50 1.06 3.91 5.43
C PHE A 50 1.63 2.99 6.51
N ARG A 51 0.79 2.43 7.40
CA ARG A 51 1.23 1.54 8.48
C ARG A 51 1.74 0.20 7.96
N ILE A 52 1.08 -0.41 6.98
CA ILE A 52 1.45 -1.74 6.47
C ILE A 52 2.62 -1.71 5.49
N ARG A 53 2.79 -0.61 4.75
CA ARG A 53 3.92 -0.41 3.81
C ARG A 53 5.21 0.02 4.51
N ARG A 54 5.16 0.39 5.80
CA ARG A 54 6.39 0.71 6.55
C ARG A 54 7.31 -0.51 6.60
N PRO A 55 8.60 -0.37 6.22
CA PRO A 55 9.59 -1.42 6.42
C PRO A 55 9.64 -1.83 7.89
N LYS A 56 9.54 -3.14 8.16
CA LYS A 56 9.67 -3.67 9.51
C LYS A 56 11.15 -4.01 9.75
N ARG A 57 11.73 -3.46 10.81
CA ARG A 57 13.03 -3.92 11.31
C ARG A 57 12.79 -5.13 12.21
N PHE A 58 13.21 -6.29 11.74
CA PHE A 58 13.20 -7.51 12.53
C PHE A 58 14.52 -7.60 13.29
N HIS A 59 14.45 -7.87 14.58
CA HIS A 59 15.60 -8.16 15.43
C HIS A 59 15.49 -9.59 15.92
N THR A 60 16.52 -10.40 15.71
CA THR A 60 16.58 -11.77 16.23
C THR A 60 17.05 -11.73 17.68
N LEU A 61 16.41 -12.51 18.56
CA LEU A 61 16.75 -12.58 19.99
C LEU A 61 18.06 -13.36 20.23
N SER A 62 18.47 -14.19 19.27
CA SER A 62 19.83 -14.69 19.18
C SER A 62 20.68 -13.63 18.49
N GLY A 63 21.69 -13.08 19.17
CA GLY A 63 22.54 -11.97 18.74
C GLY A 63 23.43 -12.22 17.51
N GLY A 64 22.95 -12.94 16.51
CA GLY A 64 23.55 -13.05 15.19
C GLY A 64 23.33 -11.76 14.40
N LYS A 65 24.38 -11.27 13.75
CA LYS A 65 24.33 -10.05 12.94
C LYS A 65 23.26 -10.19 11.84
N PRO A 66 22.40 -9.19 11.61
CA PRO A 66 21.45 -9.24 10.51
C PRO A 66 22.23 -9.20 9.18
N GLN A 67 22.23 -10.30 8.43
CA GLN A 67 22.53 -10.26 7.01
C GLN A 67 21.33 -9.57 6.34
N VAL A 68 21.50 -8.28 6.06
CA VAL A 68 20.63 -7.56 5.13
C VAL A 68 21.03 -8.04 3.74
N ASP A 69 20.48 -9.17 3.31
CA ASP A 69 20.61 -9.59 1.92
C ASP A 69 19.83 -8.60 1.07
N THR A 70 20.59 -7.72 0.44
CA THR A 70 20.19 -6.81 -0.62
C THR A 70 19.43 -7.64 -1.65
N VAL A 71 18.14 -7.35 -1.83
CA VAL A 71 17.35 -7.92 -2.92
C VAL A 71 18.05 -7.59 -4.22
N GLU A 72 18.68 -8.59 -4.84
CA GLU A 72 19.34 -8.46 -6.13
C GLU A 72 18.28 -8.09 -7.17
N ASP A 73 18.51 -6.95 -7.82
CA ASP A 73 17.73 -6.43 -8.92
C ASP A 73 17.77 -7.46 -10.05
N PHE A 74 16.65 -8.15 -10.31
CA PHE A 74 16.51 -9.02 -11.47
C PHE A 74 16.46 -8.15 -12.73
N ASN A 75 17.62 -7.76 -13.23
CA ASN A 75 17.76 -7.17 -14.54
C ASN A 75 17.72 -8.28 -15.59
N ASP A 76 16.60 -8.33 -16.30
CA ASP A 76 16.37 -9.06 -17.54
C ASP A 76 17.45 -8.68 -18.58
N SER A 77 18.14 -9.67 -19.14
CA SER A 77 19.00 -9.49 -20.31
C SER A 77 19.02 -10.79 -21.11
N ASP A 78 18.42 -10.68 -22.30
CA ASP A 78 18.37 -11.64 -23.41
C ASP A 78 19.71 -12.32 -23.73
N ASP A 79 19.68 -13.64 -23.93
CA ASP A 79 20.31 -14.37 -25.07
C ASP A 79 19.62 -15.74 -25.28
#